data_AF-A0A964KY86-F1
#
_entry.id   AF-A0A964KY86-F1
#
_cell.length_a   1.000
_cell.length_b   1.000
_cell.length_c   1.000
_cell.angle_alpha   90.00
_cell.angle_beta   90.00
_cell.angle_gamma   90.00
#
_symmetry.space_group_name_H-M   'P 1'
#
loop_
_entity.id
_entity.type
_entity.pdbx_description
1 polymer ?
#
loop_
_entity_poly.entity_id
_entity_poly.type
_entity_poly.pdbx_seq_one_letter_code
_entity_poly.pdbx_strand_id
1 'polypeptide(L)'
;MYINAKQGSLFPIFPWMGFVFSGVVAAFLYSKYKLDESINKKIIYLSIIVLLLTIIIKLIPFSFYVNYNYYRTSPNFFFQRLAIVTLMLGLFSQIESKNKLKNSFVNFIGSESLIVYSVHLLIIFGLFFDNKSLSFIIGRTQDFSTTILWSISLVILMTLVAFIWKFIKQKNMTYARIIQYSILAIAIVMFFIRKY
;
A
#
# COMPACT_ATOMS: atom_id res chain seq x y z
N MET A 1 -6.89 19.99 10.89
CA MET A 1 -7.55 18.68 11.11
C MET A 1 -6.78 17.48 10.52
N TYR A 2 -5.85 17.64 9.56
CA TYR A 2 -5.07 16.52 8.97
C TYR A 2 -3.56 16.53 9.26
N ILE A 3 -3.08 17.56 9.97
CA ILE A 3 -1.64 17.82 10.13
C ILE A 3 -1.01 16.84 11.14
N ASN A 4 -1.73 16.46 12.21
CA ASN A 4 -1.19 15.61 13.27
C ASN A 4 -2.21 14.55 13.72
N ALA A 5 -1.72 13.35 14.05
CA ALA A 5 -2.52 12.24 14.58
C ALA A 5 -3.29 12.58 15.87
N LYS A 6 -2.90 13.65 16.58
CA LYS A 6 -3.63 14.20 17.74
C LYS A 6 -5.05 14.67 17.40
N GLN A 7 -5.33 15.04 16.15
CA GLN A 7 -6.64 15.56 15.72
C GLN A 7 -7.58 14.44 15.21
N GLY A 8 -7.27 13.17 15.47
CA GLY A 8 -8.12 12.04 15.08
C GLY A 8 -7.97 11.59 13.63
N SER A 9 -7.09 12.22 12.84
CA SER A 9 -6.85 11.79 11.45
C SER A 9 -6.29 10.37 11.40
N LEU A 10 -6.97 9.50 10.64
CA LEU A 10 -6.51 8.15 10.31
C LEU A 10 -5.29 8.18 9.38
N PHE A 11 -5.08 9.30 8.67
CA PHE A 11 -3.97 9.52 7.75
C PHE A 11 -3.28 10.86 8.07
N PRO A 12 -2.35 10.89 9.04
CA PRO A 12 -1.55 12.09 9.28
C PRO A 12 -0.63 12.34 8.09
N ILE A 13 -0.61 13.59 7.61
CA ILE A 13 0.13 13.97 6.40
C ILE A 13 1.64 13.72 6.55
N PHE A 14 2.23 14.01 7.73
CA PHE A 14 3.68 13.93 7.92
C PHE A 14 4.27 12.51 7.75
N PRO A 15 3.80 11.46 8.44
CA PRO A 15 4.30 10.10 8.21
C PRO A 15 4.07 9.63 6.78
N TRP A 16 2.91 9.98 6.20
CA TRP A 16 2.56 9.57 4.84
C TRP A 16 3.48 10.18 3.79
N MET A 17 3.69 11.50 3.84
CA MET A 17 4.63 12.19 2.95
C MET A 17 6.06 11.65 3.10
N GLY A 18 6.47 11.31 4.34
CA GLY A 18 7.76 10.68 4.60
C GLY A 18 7.97 9.42 3.77
N PHE A 19 6.98 8.51 3.76
CA PHE A 19 7.05 7.28 2.96
C PHE A 19 7.08 7.56 1.45
N VAL A 20 6.27 8.52 0.99
CA VAL A 20 6.23 8.90 -0.43
C VAL A 20 7.58 9.44 -0.88
N PHE A 21 8.15 10.40 -0.16
CA PHE A 21 9.45 10.97 -0.51
C PHE A 21 10.59 9.96 -0.41
N SER A 22 10.61 9.12 0.62
CA SER A 22 11.59 8.04 0.71
C SER A 22 11.48 7.05 -0.44
N GLY A 23 10.26 6.74 -0.90
CA GLY A 23 10.02 5.92 -2.08
C GLY A 23 10.54 6.57 -3.36
N VAL A 24 10.30 7.87 -3.55
CA VAL A 24 10.83 8.65 -4.70
C VAL A 24 12.35 8.65 -4.69
N VAL A 25 12.98 8.90 -3.54
CA VAL A 25 14.44 8.88 -3.40
C VAL A 25 14.98 7.48 -3.70
N ALA A 26 14.37 6.43 -3.17
CA ALA A 26 14.77 5.04 -3.43
C ALA A 26 14.67 4.71 -4.93
N ALA A 27 13.56 5.07 -5.58
CA ALA A 27 13.36 4.85 -7.01
C ALA A 27 14.36 5.64 -7.88
N PHE A 28 14.62 6.89 -7.52
CA PHE A 28 15.62 7.73 -8.20
C PHE A 28 17.03 7.12 -8.09
N LEU A 29 17.43 6.71 -6.88
CA LEU A 29 18.72 6.06 -6.66
C LEU A 29 18.81 4.74 -7.43
N TYR A 30 17.73 3.95 -7.43
CA TYR A 30 17.66 2.70 -8.18
C TYR A 30 17.86 2.92 -9.68
N SER A 31 17.18 3.91 -10.26
CA SER A 31 17.26 4.24 -11.68
C SER A 31 18.61 4.83 -12.08
N LYS A 32 19.17 5.75 -11.25
CA LYS A 32 20.41 6.46 -11.56
C LYS A 32 21.65 5.59 -11.41
N TYR A 33 21.73 4.81 -10.35
CA TYR A 33 22.94 4.06 -10.00
C TYR A 33 22.92 2.59 -10.44
N LYS A 34 21.81 2.12 -11.05
CA LYS A 34 21.58 0.70 -11.41
C LYS A 34 22.15 -0.21 -10.32
N LEU A 35 21.47 -0.29 -9.18
CA LEU A 35 22.00 -0.90 -7.96
C LEU A 35 22.83 -2.15 -8.22
N ASP A 36 24.16 -2.00 -8.18
CA ASP A 36 25.07 -3.13 -8.21
C ASP A 36 24.82 -4.00 -6.99
N GLU A 37 25.16 -5.30 -7.11
CA GLU A 37 24.93 -6.27 -6.03
C GLU A 37 25.59 -5.82 -4.70
N SER A 38 26.71 -5.09 -4.78
CA SER A 38 27.42 -4.52 -3.64
C SER A 38 26.63 -3.40 -2.94
N ILE A 39 26.00 -2.49 -3.70
CA ILE A 39 25.16 -1.40 -3.17
C ILE A 39 23.89 -1.99 -2.57
N ASN A 40 23.29 -2.96 -3.24
CA ASN A 40 22.08 -3.62 -2.73
C ASN A 40 22.34 -4.35 -1.40
N LYS A 41 23.48 -5.04 -1.27
CA LYS A 41 23.91 -5.62 0.02
C LYS A 41 24.05 -4.54 1.11
N LYS A 42 24.66 -3.39 0.81
CA LYS A 42 24.75 -2.27 1.76
C LYS A 42 23.38 -1.76 2.20
N ILE A 43 22.41 -1.64 1.28
CA ILE A 43 21.04 -1.23 1.59
C ILE A 43 20.35 -2.24 2.53
N ILE A 44 20.53 -3.54 2.28
CA ILE A 44 20.00 -4.61 3.15
C ILE A 44 20.62 -4.51 4.55
N TYR A 45 21.95 -4.42 4.65
CA TYR A 45 22.64 -4.29 5.94
C TYR A 45 22.20 -3.05 6.71
N LEU A 46 22.13 -1.88 6.04
CA LEU A 46 21.66 -0.65 6.65
C LEU A 46 20.22 -0.79 7.14
N SER A 47 19.34 -1.42 6.34
CA SER A 47 17.95 -1.67 6.73
C SER A 47 17.85 -2.56 7.96
N ILE A 48 18.67 -3.62 8.06
CA ILE A 48 18.72 -4.49 9.25
C ILE A 48 19.21 -3.72 10.48
N ILE A 49 20.26 -2.89 10.34
CA ILE A 49 20.79 -2.07 11.43
C ILE A 49 19.72 -1.10 11.94
N VAL A 50 19.04 -0.39 11.04
CA VAL A 50 17.95 0.53 11.42
C VAL A 50 16.80 -0.23 12.08
N LEU A 51 16.43 -1.41 11.56
CA LEU A 51 15.39 -2.24 12.16
C LEU A 51 15.75 -2.65 13.60
N LEU A 52 16.96 -3.18 13.80
CA LEU A 52 17.44 -3.58 15.13
C LEU A 52 17.50 -2.39 16.08
N LEU A 53 18.01 -1.24 15.62
CA LEU A 53 18.06 -0.03 16.42
C LEU A 53 16.66 0.42 16.84
N THR A 54 15.67 0.37 15.94
CA THR A 54 14.28 0.73 16.27
C THR A 54 13.64 -0.23 17.28
N ILE A 55 14.01 -1.51 17.25
CA ILE A 55 13.57 -2.52 18.23
C ILE A 55 14.23 -2.26 19.59
N ILE A 56 15.53 -1.99 19.63
CA ILE A 56 16.27 -1.67 20.86
C ILE A 56 15.69 -0.41 21.51
N ILE A 57 15.48 0.65 20.73
CA ILE A 57 14.87 1.90 21.22
C ILE A 57 13.46 1.65 21.78
N LYS A 58 12.71 0.68 21.22
CA LYS A 58 11.40 0.30 21.74
C LYS A 58 11.48 -0.44 23.08
N LEU A 59 12.54 -1.22 23.32
CA LEU A 59 12.75 -1.98 24.55
C LEU A 59 13.23 -1.10 25.72
N ILE A 60 13.84 0.06 25.41
CA ILE A 60 14.24 1.02 26.43
C ILE A 60 12.97 1.72 26.94
N PRO A 61 12.68 1.69 28.26
CA PRO A 61 11.49 2.31 28.87
C PRO A 61 11.62 3.84 28.98
N PHE A 62 12.20 4.48 27.97
CA PHE A 62 12.41 5.92 27.93
C PHE A 62 11.34 6.57 27.04
N SER A 63 10.36 7.20 27.67
CA SER A 63 9.32 7.94 26.96
C SER A 63 9.68 9.42 26.92
N PHE A 64 10.00 9.93 25.72
CA PHE A 64 10.25 11.38 25.51
C PHE A 64 8.98 12.23 25.71
N TYR A 65 7.78 11.62 25.76
CA TYR A 65 6.50 12.32 25.76
C TYR A 65 5.50 11.69 26.73
N VAL A 66 4.80 12.55 27.48
CA VAL A 66 3.78 12.22 28.49
C VAL A 66 2.59 11.40 27.91
N ASN A 67 2.27 11.58 26.63
CA ASN A 67 1.23 10.83 25.91
C ASN A 67 1.84 10.04 24.74
N TYR A 68 2.64 9.03 25.06
CA TYR A 68 3.31 8.19 24.07
C TYR A 68 2.35 7.17 23.45
N ASN A 69 1.88 7.43 22.22
CA ASN A 69 1.21 6.40 21.41
C ASN A 69 2.16 5.91 20.31
N TYR A 70 2.79 4.76 20.57
CA TYR A 70 3.76 4.14 19.67
C TYR A 70 3.28 4.09 18.21
N TYR A 71 2.03 3.71 18.01
CA TYR A 71 1.46 3.44 16.70
C TYR A 71 1.03 4.68 15.92
N ARG A 72 0.88 5.83 16.60
CA ARG A 72 0.34 7.06 15.97
C ARG A 72 1.32 8.20 15.89
N THR A 73 2.21 8.34 16.87
CA THR A 73 3.04 9.55 17.01
C THR A 73 4.52 9.27 17.17
N SER A 74 4.96 8.00 17.20
CA SER A 74 6.38 7.71 17.39
C SER A 74 7.16 7.78 16.07
N PRO A 75 8.24 8.58 15.99
CA PRO A 75 9.18 8.55 14.86
C PRO A 75 9.81 7.17 14.69
N ASN A 76 9.99 6.44 15.81
CA ASN A 76 10.51 5.08 15.81
C ASN A 76 9.67 4.14 14.93
N PHE A 77 8.34 4.24 14.99
CA PHE A 77 7.44 3.45 14.15
C PHE A 77 7.58 3.76 12.65
N PHE A 78 7.85 5.03 12.31
CA PHE A 78 8.14 5.42 10.92
C PHE A 78 9.42 4.74 10.41
N PHE A 79 10.53 4.89 11.15
CA PHE A 79 11.81 4.29 10.77
C PHE A 79 11.77 2.76 10.73
N GLN A 80 11.04 2.13 11.66
CA GLN A 80 10.86 0.68 11.65
C GLN A 80 10.18 0.21 10.35
N ARG A 81 9.07 0.86 9.96
CA ARG A 81 8.37 0.52 8.71
C ARG A 81 9.21 0.82 7.49
N LEU A 82 9.92 1.96 7.49
CA LEU A 82 10.82 2.32 6.41
C LEU A 82 11.88 1.23 6.20
N ALA A 83 12.52 0.78 7.27
CA ALA A 83 13.53 -0.26 7.26
C ALA A 83 12.99 -1.60 6.73
N ILE A 84 11.77 -1.99 7.11
CA ILE A 84 11.13 -3.20 6.59
C ILE A 84 10.92 -3.08 5.08
N VAL A 85 10.40 -1.94 4.60
CA VAL A 85 10.12 -1.74 3.17
C VAL A 85 11.43 -1.72 2.36
N THR A 86 12.46 -1.00 2.80
CA THR A 86 13.76 -0.99 2.10
C THR A 86 14.46 -2.34 2.15
N LEU A 87 14.30 -3.10 3.24
CA LEU A 87 14.80 -4.47 3.33
C LEU A 87 14.12 -5.38 2.29
N MET A 88 12.79 -5.33 2.21
CA MET A 88 12.02 -6.12 1.24
C MET A 88 12.42 -5.75 -0.20
N LEU A 89 12.56 -4.45 -0.51
CA LEU A 89 13.03 -3.99 -1.80
C LEU A 89 14.41 -4.55 -2.15
N GLY A 90 15.35 -4.51 -1.20
CA GLY A 90 16.69 -5.03 -1.43
C GLY A 90 16.70 -6.55 -1.70
N LEU A 91 15.96 -7.31 -0.88
CA LEU A 91 15.81 -8.77 -1.05
C LEU A 91 15.18 -9.12 -2.39
N PHE A 92 14.08 -8.47 -2.78
CA PHE A 92 13.45 -8.72 -4.07
C PHE A 92 14.35 -8.36 -5.24
N SER A 93 15.13 -7.27 -5.13
CA SER A 93 16.10 -6.92 -6.16
C SER A 93 17.23 -7.95 -6.31
N GLN A 94 17.64 -8.66 -5.24
CA GLN A 94 18.61 -9.75 -5.34
C GLN A 94 18.00 -10.99 -6.00
N ILE A 95 16.74 -11.30 -5.67
CA ILE A 95 16.03 -12.43 -6.26
C ILE A 95 15.81 -12.19 -7.76
N GLU A 96 15.47 -10.97 -8.15
CA GLU A 96 15.28 -10.59 -9.55
C GLU A 96 16.58 -10.68 -10.37
N SER A 97 17.70 -10.21 -9.81
CA SER A 97 19.00 -10.27 -10.50
C SER A 97 19.50 -11.70 -10.70
N LYS A 98 19.24 -12.60 -9.73
CA LYS A 98 19.66 -14.01 -9.79
C LYS A 98 18.76 -14.88 -10.65
N ASN A 99 17.44 -14.69 -10.58
CA ASN A 99 16.48 -15.64 -11.15
C ASN A 99 15.84 -15.19 -12.48
N LYS A 100 16.31 -14.11 -13.11
CA LYS A 100 15.73 -13.52 -14.35
C LYS A 100 14.20 -13.57 -14.35
N LEU A 101 13.57 -13.17 -13.23
CA LEU A 101 12.12 -13.19 -13.02
C LEU A 101 11.39 -12.10 -13.82
N LYS A 102 11.86 -11.82 -15.03
CA LYS A 102 11.40 -10.80 -15.97
C LYS A 102 9.91 -10.93 -16.31
N ASN A 103 9.30 -12.09 -16.04
CA ASN A 103 7.90 -12.41 -16.30
C ASN A 103 7.15 -13.00 -15.08
N SER A 104 7.58 -12.72 -13.84
CA SER A 104 6.90 -13.31 -12.69
C SER A 104 5.46 -12.79 -12.54
N PHE A 105 4.54 -13.69 -12.20
CA PHE A 105 3.16 -13.42 -11.79
C PHE A 105 3.08 -12.34 -10.69
N VAL A 106 4.12 -12.23 -9.87
CA VAL A 106 4.26 -11.23 -8.81
C VAL A 106 4.38 -9.81 -9.38
N ASN A 107 5.19 -9.60 -10.42
CA ASN A 107 5.31 -8.29 -11.08
C ASN A 107 3.98 -7.91 -11.76
N PHE A 108 3.28 -8.91 -12.30
CA PHE A 108 1.95 -8.71 -12.87
C PHE A 108 0.94 -8.20 -11.83
N ILE A 109 0.78 -8.89 -10.70
CA ILE A 109 -0.16 -8.47 -9.64
C ILE A 109 0.26 -7.13 -9.03
N GLY A 110 1.56 -6.91 -8.82
CA GLY A 110 2.08 -5.68 -8.23
C GLY A 110 1.78 -4.44 -9.08
N SER A 111 1.92 -4.55 -10.40
CA SER A 111 1.72 -3.42 -11.34
C SER A 111 0.30 -2.86 -11.37
N GLU A 112 -0.71 -3.69 -11.08
CA GLU A 112 -2.13 -3.28 -11.09
C GLU A 112 -2.72 -3.18 -9.68
N SER A 113 -1.89 -3.28 -8.64
CA SER A 113 -2.31 -3.30 -7.23
C SER A 113 -3.10 -2.05 -6.81
N LEU A 114 -2.79 -0.87 -7.35
CA LEU A 114 -3.52 0.38 -7.05
C LEU A 114 -4.98 0.31 -7.50
N ILE A 115 -5.22 -0.25 -8.68
CA ILE A 115 -6.57 -0.36 -9.25
C ILE A 115 -7.33 -1.45 -8.51
N VAL A 116 -6.69 -2.60 -8.29
CA VAL A 116 -7.26 -3.68 -7.48
C VAL A 116 -7.68 -3.17 -6.11
N TYR A 117 -6.81 -2.42 -5.42
CA TYR A 117 -7.11 -1.81 -4.12
C TYR A 117 -8.29 -0.85 -4.18
N SER A 118 -8.29 0.07 -5.16
CA SER A 118 -9.36 1.07 -5.30
C SER A 118 -10.71 0.41 -5.59
N VAL A 119 -10.74 -0.58 -6.49
CA VAL A 119 -11.94 -1.33 -6.85
C VAL A 119 -12.41 -2.20 -5.68
N HIS A 120 -11.49 -2.85 -4.94
CA HIS A 120 -11.83 -3.60 -3.73
C HIS A 120 -12.52 -2.72 -2.69
N LEU A 121 -11.96 -1.53 -2.41
CA LEU A 121 -12.57 -0.59 -1.47
C LEU A 121 -13.94 -0.13 -1.94
N LEU A 122 -14.06 0.14 -3.23
CA LEU A 122 -15.31 0.52 -3.86
C LEU A 122 -16.33 -0.62 -3.77
N ILE A 123 -15.96 -1.88 -3.99
CA ILE A 123 -16.88 -3.01 -3.84
C ILE A 123 -17.34 -3.19 -2.39
N ILE A 124 -16.44 -3.08 -1.41
CA ILE A 124 -16.80 -3.29 0.00
C ILE A 124 -17.58 -2.12 0.58
N PHE A 125 -17.12 -0.89 0.34
CA PHE A 125 -17.61 0.33 0.98
C PHE A 125 -18.41 1.24 0.06
N GLY A 126 -18.39 1.00 -1.24
CA GLY A 126 -19.20 1.74 -2.18
C GLY A 126 -20.67 1.42 -2.03
N LEU A 127 -21.48 2.45 -2.27
CA LEU A 127 -22.92 2.44 -2.06
C LEU A 127 -23.65 2.01 -3.34
N PHE A 128 -23.35 0.81 -3.84
CA PHE A 128 -23.90 0.34 -5.12
C PHE A 128 -25.31 -0.24 -5.02
N PHE A 129 -25.68 -0.74 -3.84
CA PHE A 129 -26.95 -1.44 -3.63
C PHE A 129 -27.83 -0.60 -2.71
N ASP A 130 -28.72 0.23 -3.28
CA ASP A 130 -29.70 1.05 -2.56
C ASP A 130 -29.11 1.89 -1.41
N ASN A 131 -28.04 2.66 -1.69
CA ASN A 131 -27.32 3.45 -0.69
C ASN A 131 -26.75 2.64 0.50
N LYS A 132 -26.64 1.32 0.38
CA LYS A 132 -26.01 0.45 1.39
C LYS A 132 -24.70 -0.09 0.85
N SER A 133 -23.67 -0.09 1.69
CA SER A 133 -22.40 -0.74 1.36
C SER A 133 -22.54 -2.25 1.48
N LEU A 134 -21.75 -2.99 0.71
CA LEU A 134 -21.71 -4.46 0.81
C LEU A 134 -21.36 -4.92 2.23
N SER A 135 -20.52 -4.15 2.93
CA SER A 135 -20.21 -4.35 4.35
C SER A 135 -21.42 -4.21 5.29
N PHE A 136 -22.43 -3.42 4.90
CA PHE A 136 -23.65 -3.23 5.67
C PHE A 136 -24.68 -4.33 5.37
N ILE A 137 -24.75 -4.80 4.12
CA ILE A 137 -25.67 -5.86 3.68
C ILE A 137 -25.26 -7.23 4.25
N ILE A 138 -23.98 -7.57 4.20
CA ILE A 138 -23.46 -8.84 4.72
C ILE A 138 -23.49 -8.88 6.26
N GLY A 139 -23.49 -7.71 6.91
CA GLY A 139 -23.45 -7.59 8.37
C GLY A 139 -22.07 -7.93 8.96
N ARG A 140 -21.80 -7.46 10.18
CA ARG A 140 -20.50 -7.65 10.87
C ARG A 140 -20.44 -8.88 11.77
N THR A 141 -21.51 -9.66 11.84
CA THR A 141 -21.69 -10.79 12.78
C THR A 141 -21.80 -12.12 12.03
N GLN A 142 -20.86 -12.36 11.10
CA GLN A 142 -20.79 -13.59 10.32
C GLN A 142 -19.84 -14.59 10.98
N ASP A 143 -20.14 -15.88 10.87
CA ASP A 143 -19.31 -16.94 11.42
C ASP A 143 -17.92 -16.98 10.76
N PHE A 144 -16.93 -17.50 11.48
CA PHE A 144 -15.53 -17.56 11.02
C PHE A 144 -15.38 -18.28 9.67
N SER A 145 -16.09 -19.38 9.47
CA SER A 145 -16.09 -20.17 8.21
C SER A 145 -16.62 -19.36 7.03
N THR A 146 -17.73 -18.63 7.22
CA THR A 146 -18.33 -17.79 6.18
C THR A 146 -17.43 -16.60 5.83
N THR A 147 -16.72 -16.03 6.81
CA THR A 147 -15.78 -14.93 6.59
C THR A 147 -14.60 -15.35 5.73
N ILE A 148 -14.07 -16.56 5.94
CA ILE A 148 -13.01 -17.11 5.09
C ILE A 148 -13.51 -17.27 3.65
N LEU A 149 -14.73 -17.79 3.48
CA LEU A 149 -15.31 -18.00 2.16
C LEU A 149 -15.51 -16.67 1.40
N TRP A 150 -16.04 -15.64 2.07
CA TRP A 150 -16.15 -14.29 1.51
C TRP A 150 -14.79 -13.68 1.17
N SER A 151 -13.78 -13.89 2.02
CA SER A 151 -12.43 -13.39 1.78
C SER A 151 -11.79 -14.04 0.55
N ILE A 152 -11.91 -15.38 0.42
CA ILE A 152 -11.40 -16.11 -0.74
C ILE A 152 -12.14 -15.68 -2.01
N SER A 153 -13.48 -15.58 -1.95
CA SER A 153 -14.29 -15.11 -3.07
C SER A 153 -13.86 -13.71 -3.53
N LEU A 154 -13.61 -12.80 -2.59
CA LEU A 154 -13.14 -11.45 -2.89
C LEU A 154 -11.74 -11.46 -3.52
N VAL A 155 -10.82 -12.31 -3.03
CA VAL A 155 -9.46 -12.45 -3.63
C VAL A 155 -9.54 -12.96 -5.06
N ILE A 156 -10.39 -13.96 -5.32
CA ILE A 156 -10.61 -14.49 -6.68
C ILE A 156 -11.18 -13.40 -7.58
N LEU A 157 -12.21 -12.70 -7.12
CA LEU A 157 -12.84 -11.60 -7.85
C LEU A 157 -11.81 -10.51 -8.19
N MET A 158 -10.99 -10.11 -7.23
CA MET A 158 -9.96 -9.08 -7.42
C MET A 158 -8.88 -9.51 -8.42
N THR A 159 -8.53 -10.79 -8.40
CA THR A 159 -7.56 -11.36 -9.35
C THR A 159 -8.13 -11.37 -10.77
N LEU A 160 -9.42 -11.73 -10.94
CA LEU A 160 -10.10 -11.66 -12.24
C LEU A 160 -10.17 -10.22 -12.78
N VAL A 161 -10.50 -9.24 -11.93
CA VAL A 161 -10.50 -7.82 -12.30
C VAL A 161 -9.11 -7.39 -12.77
N ALA A 162 -8.05 -7.78 -12.07
CA ALA A 162 -6.68 -7.48 -12.46
C ALA A 162 -6.32 -8.06 -13.85
N PHE A 163 -6.74 -9.30 -14.13
CA PHE A 163 -6.53 -9.95 -15.41
C PHE A 163 -7.27 -9.25 -16.56
N ILE A 164 -8.55 -8.96 -16.38
CA ILE A 164 -9.37 -8.25 -17.38
C ILE A 164 -8.77 -6.88 -17.67
N TRP A 165 -8.41 -6.14 -16.62
CA TRP A 165 -7.84 -4.81 -16.75
C TRP A 165 -6.53 -4.81 -17.55
N LYS A 166 -5.64 -5.76 -17.28
CA LYS A 166 -4.41 -5.92 -18.06
C LYS A 166 -4.70 -6.26 -19.52
N PHE A 167 -5.66 -7.14 -19.80
CA PHE A 167 -6.02 -7.49 -21.16
C PHE A 167 -6.49 -6.26 -21.95
N ILE A 168 -7.31 -5.40 -21.32
CA ILE A 168 -7.74 -4.12 -21.89
C ILE A 168 -6.55 -3.18 -22.13
N LYS A 169 -5.66 -3.04 -21.14
CA LYS A 169 -4.47 -2.17 -21.22
C LYS A 169 -3.48 -2.62 -22.30
N GLN A 170 -3.29 -3.93 -22.47
CA GLN A 170 -2.42 -4.50 -23.51
C GLN A 170 -2.98 -4.33 -24.91
N LYS A 171 -4.30 -4.44 -25.08
CA LYS A 171 -4.94 -4.30 -26.38
C LYS A 171 -5.00 -2.84 -26.85
N ASN A 172 -5.24 -1.89 -25.94
CA ASN A 172 -5.16 -0.45 -26.24
C ASN A 172 -4.86 0.41 -25.00
N MET A 173 -3.64 0.94 -24.90
CA MET A 173 -3.20 1.82 -23.82
C MET A 173 -4.02 3.12 -23.68
N THR A 174 -4.59 3.63 -24.78
CA THR A 174 -5.36 4.88 -24.80
C THR A 174 -6.70 4.74 -24.07
N TYR A 175 -7.43 3.64 -24.30
CA TYR A 175 -8.71 3.39 -23.63
C TYR A 175 -8.52 3.17 -22.12
N ALA A 176 -7.45 2.48 -21.70
CA ALA A 176 -7.17 2.28 -20.29
C ALA A 176 -6.94 3.61 -19.54
N ARG A 177 -6.25 4.58 -20.16
CA ARG A 177 -6.08 5.92 -19.57
C ARG A 177 -7.39 6.69 -19.50
N ILE A 178 -8.20 6.66 -20.56
CA ILE A 178 -9.51 7.34 -20.58
C ILE A 178 -10.38 6.78 -19.45
N ILE A 179 -10.49 5.46 -19.32
CA ILE A 179 -11.27 4.82 -18.26
C ILE A 179 -10.74 5.21 -16.88
N GLN A 180 -9.41 5.22 -16.67
CA GLN A 180 -8.82 5.62 -15.39
C GLN A 180 -9.13 7.08 -15.04
N TYR A 181 -9.00 8.01 -15.99
CA TYR A 181 -9.32 9.42 -15.78
C TYR A 181 -10.81 9.65 -15.57
N SER A 182 -11.67 8.93 -16.30
CA SER A 182 -13.12 8.97 -16.10
C SER A 182 -13.51 8.49 -14.70
N ILE A 183 -12.94 7.38 -14.22
CA ILE A 183 -13.19 6.88 -12.86
C ILE A 183 -12.74 7.90 -11.80
N LEU A 184 -11.55 8.49 -11.97
CA LEU A 184 -11.06 9.53 -11.05
C LEU A 184 -11.95 10.77 -11.08
N ALA A 185 -12.37 11.23 -12.25
CA ALA A 185 -13.27 12.37 -12.41
C ALA A 185 -14.62 12.10 -11.74
N ILE A 186 -15.21 10.92 -11.97
CA ILE A 186 -16.47 10.51 -11.32
C ILE A 186 -16.30 10.44 -9.80
N ALA A 187 -15.20 9.87 -9.30
CA ALA A 187 -14.93 9.80 -7.87
C ALA A 187 -14.80 11.20 -7.24
N ILE A 188 -14.11 12.13 -7.90
CA ILE A 188 -13.98 13.53 -7.47
C ILE A 188 -15.36 14.20 -7.48
N VAL A 189 -16.12 14.05 -8.56
CA VAL A 189 -17.47 14.63 -8.68
C VAL A 189 -18.41 14.07 -7.61
N MET A 190 -18.43 12.75 -7.40
CA MET A 190 -19.21 12.12 -6.33
C MET A 190 -18.76 12.62 -4.94
N PHE A 191 -17.46 12.83 -4.72
CA PHE A 191 -16.95 13.36 -3.46
C PHE A 191 -17.42 14.79 -3.20
N PHE A 192 -17.45 15.66 -4.24
CA PHE A 192 -17.91 17.04 -4.10
C PHE A 192 -19.44 17.19 -4.05
N ILE A 193 -20.19 16.34 -4.76
CA ILE A 193 -21.66 16.35 -4.75
C ILE A 193 -22.21 15.78 -3.44
N ARG A 194 -21.49 14.84 -2.82
CA ARG A 194 -21.89 14.25 -1.54
C ARG A 194 -21.62 15.23 -0.40
N LYS A 195 -22.59 16.13 -0.17
CA LYS A 195 -22.75 16.80 1.12
C LYS A 195 -22.98 15.71 2.20
N TYR A 196 -22.18 15.78 3.25
CA TYR A 196 -22.25 14.90 4.43
C TYR A 196 -23.66 14.75 4.97
#